data_AF-A0A8S2GAL6-F1
#
_entry.id   AF-A0A8S2GAL6-F1
#
_cell.length_a   1.000
_cell.length_b   1.000
_cell.length_c   1.000
_cell.angle_alpha   90.00
_cell.angle_beta   90.00
_cell.angle_gamma   90.00
#
_symmetry.space_group_name_H-M   'P 1'
#
loop_
_entity.id
_entity.type
_entity.pdbx_description
1 polymer ?
#
loop_
_entity_poly.entity_id
_entity_poly.type
_entity_poly.pdbx_seq_one_letter_code
_entity_poly.pdbx_strand_id
1 'polypeptide(L)'
;GKSFDYVKPLEYIEVKGILWDHAVTLSAYRNNKNELMVIAASGDIDVSIFALYKFRWSIERLFKHLKSSGFDIEKSHITNP
;
A
#
# COMPACT_ATOMS: atom_id res chain seq x y z
N GLY A 1 -1.77 -14.41 -17.82
CA GLY A 1 -1.59 -13.13 -17.10
C GLY A 1 -0.11 -12.93 -16.82
N LYS A 2 0.36 -11.69 -16.66
CA LYS A 2 1.72 -11.44 -16.15
C LYS A 2 1.77 -11.94 -14.70
N SER A 3 2.77 -12.75 -14.36
CA SER A 3 2.99 -13.27 -13.01
C SER A 3 4.24 -12.62 -12.39
N PHE A 4 4.30 -12.53 -11.06
CA PHE A 4 5.44 -12.02 -10.29
C PHE A 4 6.31 -13.15 -9.69
N ASP A 5 6.11 -14.39 -10.14
CA ASP A 5 6.80 -15.56 -9.59
C ASP A 5 8.32 -15.51 -9.77
N TYR A 6 8.81 -14.77 -10.76
CA TYR A 6 10.23 -14.65 -11.08
C TYR A 6 10.98 -13.62 -10.22
N VAL A 7 10.30 -12.84 -9.38
CA VAL A 7 10.95 -11.85 -8.50
C VAL A 7 11.77 -12.58 -7.44
N LYS A 8 13.08 -12.37 -7.42
CA LYS A 8 14.03 -12.97 -6.47
C LYS A 8 13.97 -12.28 -5.11
N PRO A 9 14.47 -12.92 -4.04
CA PRO A 9 14.59 -12.28 -2.73
C PRO A 9 15.40 -10.97 -2.81
N LEU A 10 14.90 -9.93 -2.14
CA LEU A 10 15.43 -8.57 -2.14
C LEU A 10 15.43 -7.89 -3.52
N GLU A 11 14.72 -8.45 -4.50
CA GLU A 11 14.53 -7.85 -5.82
C GLU A 11 13.28 -6.96 -5.84
N TYR A 12 13.41 -5.86 -6.57
CA TYR A 12 12.36 -4.92 -6.86
C TYR A 12 12.09 -4.93 -8.37
N ILE A 13 10.83 -5.04 -8.76
CA ILE A 13 10.43 -4.84 -10.14
C ILE A 13 9.21 -3.92 -10.23
N GLU A 14 9.11 -3.25 -11.38
CA GLU A 14 7.97 -2.42 -11.72
C GLU A 14 7.48 -2.77 -13.13
N VAL A 15 6.16 -2.88 -13.27
CA VAL A 15 5.50 -3.14 -14.55
C VAL A 15 4.37 -2.15 -14.71
N LYS A 16 4.45 -1.34 -15.76
CA LYS A 16 3.35 -0.47 -16.20
C LYS A 16 2.44 -1.22 -17.16
N GLY A 17 1.14 -0.95 -17.09
CA GLY A 17 0.15 -1.59 -17.94
C GLY A 17 -1.22 -0.94 -17.86
N ILE A 18 -2.18 -1.57 -18.54
CA ILE A 18 -3.60 -1.18 -18.50
C ILE A 18 -4.37 -2.28 -17.78
N LEU A 19 -5.21 -1.91 -16.81
CA LEU A 19 -6.17 -2.78 -16.15
C LEU A 19 -7.56 -2.14 -16.28
N TRP A 20 -8.46 -2.80 -17.02
CA TRP A 20 -9.82 -2.29 -17.28
C TRP A 20 -9.83 -0.83 -17.75
N ASP A 21 -9.06 -0.52 -18.80
CA ASP A 21 -8.92 0.82 -19.38
C ASP A 21 -8.25 1.88 -18.48
N HIS A 22 -7.75 1.49 -17.31
CA HIS A 22 -6.99 2.37 -16.42
C HIS A 22 -5.49 2.08 -16.49
N ALA A 23 -4.69 3.13 -16.65
CA ALA A 23 -3.24 3.04 -16.51
C ALA A 23 -2.87 2.71 -15.05
N VAL A 24 -2.18 1.58 -14.88
CA VAL A 24 -1.73 1.09 -13.59
C VAL A 24 -0.24 0.80 -13.59
N THR A 25 0.40 1.14 -12.48
CA THR A 25 1.76 0.73 -12.17
C THR A 25 1.68 -0.37 -11.11
N LEU A 26 2.26 -1.53 -11.43
CA LEU A 26 2.40 -2.65 -10.51
C LEU A 26 3.84 -2.74 -10.03
N SER A 27 4.06 -2.53 -8.73
CA SER A 27 5.37 -2.67 -8.10
C SER A 27 5.40 -3.94 -7.25
N ALA A 28 6.42 -4.76 -7.44
CA ALA A 28 6.59 -5.99 -6.68
C ALA A 28 7.94 -6.02 -5.98
N TYR A 29 7.92 -6.55 -4.75
CA TYR A 29 9.10 -6.74 -3.91
C TYR A 29 8.98 -8.09 -3.20
N ARG A 30 10.06 -8.86 -3.21
CA ARG A 30 10.14 -10.08 -2.40
C ARG A 30 11.12 -9.88 -1.26
N ASN A 31 10.69 -10.15 -0.02
CA ASN A 31 11.54 -9.96 1.14
C ASN A 31 12.50 -11.15 1.37
N ASN A 32 13.33 -11.05 2.40
CA ASN A 32 14.27 -12.10 2.82
C ASN A 32 13.61 -13.38 3.34
N LYS A 33 12.32 -13.34 3.67
CA LYS A 33 11.50 -14.52 4.05
C LYS A 33 10.79 -15.14 2.85
N ASN A 34 11.14 -14.71 1.63
CA ASN A 34 10.54 -15.15 0.38
C ASN A 34 9.05 -14.76 0.23
N GLU A 35 8.56 -13.79 1.02
CA GLU A 35 7.19 -13.28 0.93
C GLU A 35 7.11 -12.22 -0.18
N LEU A 36 6.13 -12.38 -1.07
CA LEU A 36 5.90 -11.47 -2.18
C LEU A 36 4.89 -10.38 -1.77
N MET A 37 5.27 -9.13 -1.97
CA MET A 37 4.39 -7.98 -1.83
C MET A 37 4.22 -7.33 -3.20
N VAL A 38 2.96 -7.14 -3.62
CA VAL A 38 2.60 -6.44 -4.86
C VAL A 38 1.72 -5.26 -4.51
N ILE A 39 2.05 -4.08 -5.02
CA ILE A 39 1.27 -2.85 -4.90
C ILE A 39 0.82 -2.44 -6.29
N ALA A 40 -0.48 -2.17 -6.44
CA ALA A 40 -1.05 -1.56 -7.63
C ALA A 40 -1.37 -0.10 -7.34
N ALA A 41 -0.92 0.79 -8.21
CA ALA A 41 -1.19 2.22 -8.11
C ALA A 41 -1.73 2.76 -9.45
N SER A 42 -2.69 3.67 -9.37
CA SER A 42 -3.22 4.39 -10.54
C SER A 42 -2.28 5.53 -10.91
N GLY A 43 -1.91 5.61 -12.19
CA GLY A 43 -1.09 6.70 -12.72
C GLY A 43 0.42 6.57 -12.47
N ASP A 44 1.14 7.63 -12.82
CA ASP A 44 2.57 7.78 -12.60
C ASP A 44 2.80 8.42 -11.22
N ILE A 45 3.58 7.75 -10.38
CA ILE A 45 3.94 8.22 -9.04
C ILE A 45 5.44 8.52 -9.06
N ASP A 46 5.81 9.78 -8.85
CA ASP A 46 7.21 10.24 -8.88
C ASP A 46 8.03 9.84 -7.63
N VAL A 47 7.38 9.20 -6.66
CA VAL A 47 8.01 8.69 -5.44
C VAL A 47 7.95 7.17 -5.40
N SER A 48 8.82 6.55 -4.59
CA SER A 48 8.76 5.11 -4.37
C SER A 48 7.37 4.67 -3.88
N ILE A 49 6.70 3.82 -4.66
CA ILE A 49 5.37 3.27 -4.33
C ILE A 49 5.39 2.54 -2.97
N PHE A 50 6.49 1.85 -2.64
CA PHE A 50 6.65 1.20 -1.34
C PHE A 50 6.81 2.19 -0.19
N ALA A 51 7.51 3.31 -0.40
CA ALA A 51 7.60 4.36 0.62
C ALA A 51 6.24 5.01 0.88
N LEU A 52 5.48 5.29 -0.18
CA LEU A 52 4.12 5.82 -0.08
C LEU A 52 3.18 4.84 0.64
N TYR A 53 3.24 3.55 0.29
CA TYR A 53 2.46 2.51 0.97
C TYR A 53 2.83 2.39 2.45
N LYS A 54 4.13 2.45 2.78
CA LYS A 54 4.59 2.44 4.18
C LYS A 54 4.04 3.62 4.96
N PHE A 55 3.99 4.82 4.35
CA PHE A 55 3.39 6.00 4.96
C PHE A 55 1.88 5.81 5.20
N ARG A 56 1.12 5.38 4.18
CA ARG A 56 -0.30 5.04 4.31
C ARG A 56 -0.55 4.03 5.43
N TRP A 57 0.25 2.97 5.49
CA TRP A 57 0.14 1.94 6.54
C TRP A 57 0.36 2.51 7.94
N SER A 58 1.29 3.47 8.09
CA SER A 58 1.51 4.13 9.38
C SER A 58 0.27 4.90 9.86
N ILE A 59 -0.43 5.57 8.95
CA ILE A 59 -1.69 6.28 9.24
C ILE A 59 -2.77 5.27 9.68
N GLU A 60 -2.94 4.17 8.95
CA GLU A 60 -3.90 3.12 9.32
C GLU A 60 -3.60 2.51 10.70
N ARG A 61 -2.32 2.28 10.99
CA ARG A 61 -1.87 1.75 12.29
C ARG A 61 -2.13 2.75 13.41
N LEU A 62 -1.96 4.05 13.18
CA LEU A 62 -2.30 5.10 14.13
C LEU A 62 -3.79 5.09 14.45
N PHE A 63 -4.65 5.14 13.43
CA PHE A 63 -6.10 5.11 13.64
C PHE A 63 -6.55 3.82 14.33
N LYS A 64 -5.99 2.68 13.95
CA LYS A 64 -6.28 1.40 14.61
C LYS A 64 -5.91 1.46 16.10
N HIS A 65 -4.73 1.99 16.44
CA HIS A 65 -4.33 2.14 17.83
C HIS A 65 -5.30 3.03 18.60
N LEU A 66 -5.59 4.23 18.09
CA LEU A 66 -6.49 5.19 18.74
C LEU A 66 -7.87 4.56 19.03
N LYS A 67 -8.46 3.87 18.05
CA LYS A 67 -9.73 3.14 18.23
C LYS A 67 -9.64 2.02 19.27
N SER A 68 -8.52 1.30 19.34
CA SER A 68 -8.35 0.17 20.27
C SER A 68 -7.90 0.56 21.68
N SER A 69 -7.26 1.72 21.84
CA SER A 69 -6.65 2.18 23.11
C SER A 69 -7.58 3.09 23.92
N GLY A 70 -8.89 3.00 23.72
CA GLY A 70 -9.90 3.74 24.48
C GLY A 70 -10.16 5.17 24.03
N PHE A 71 -9.47 5.67 22.98
CA PHE A 71 -9.80 6.97 22.36
C PHE A 71 -10.69 6.73 21.13
N ASP A 72 -11.98 6.63 21.41
CA ASP A 72 -13.00 6.40 20.39
C ASP A 72 -13.24 7.70 19.59
N ILE A 73 -12.44 7.90 18.53
CA ILE A 73 -12.56 9.05 17.61
C ILE A 73 -13.99 9.20 17.07
N GLU A 74 -14.71 8.08 16.89
CA GLU A 74 -16.07 8.12 16.38
C GLU A 74 -17.03 8.73 17.42
N LYS A 75 -16.73 8.60 18.72
CA LYS A 75 -17.48 9.24 19.81
C LYS A 75 -17.06 10.68 20.10
N SER A 76 -15.94 11.16 19.57
CA SER A 76 -15.49 12.54 19.78
C SER A 76 -16.03 13.54 18.75
N HIS A 77 -17.03 13.16 17.95
CA HIS A 77 -17.66 14.09 17.01
C HIS A 77 -18.48 15.16 17.73
N ILE A 78 -18.43 16.41 17.26
CA ILE A 78 -19.29 17.48 17.77
C ILE A 78 -20.70 17.20 17.26
N THR A 79 -21.57 16.71 18.13
CA THR A 79 -22.98 16.43 17.80
C THR A 79 -23.87 17.66 17.92
N ASN A 80 -23.37 18.73 18.54
CA ASN A 80 -24.10 19.98 18.72
C ASN A 80 -23.16 21.16 18.45
N PRO A 81 -23.31 21.85 17.30
CA PRO A 81 -22.44 22.97 16.90
C PRO A 81 -22.60 24.22 17.79
#